data_AF-A0A526S5H5-F1
#
_entry.id   AF-A0A526S5H5-F1
#
_cell.length_a   1.000
_cell.length_b   1.000
_cell.length_c   1.000
_cell.angle_alpha   90.00
_cell.angle_beta   90.00
_cell.angle_gamma   90.00
#
_symmetry.space_group_name_H-M   'P 1'
#
loop_
_entity.id
_entity.type
_entity.pdbx_description
1 polymer ?
#
loop_
_entity_poly.entity_id
_entity_poly.type
_entity_poly.pdbx_seq_one_letter_code
_entity_poly.pdbx_strand_id
1 'polypeptide(L)'
;MQSEGGDLNKETQHGPPRSWTSAPSSRWAGTEAMPVEVMNRAHREKLKLCDSLESIADALPNVDPLKCLGTAKKIVPLLRDIHGFEETVIFPAYEAHLTPAEAKLASTSRLRVEHLEDQCFAGEVAETLLAIGHGDPIESPETVGFMLRGFFERLRRHIAFEREHVLPRIATGDVGPDA
;
A
#
# COMPACT_ATOMS: atom_id res chain seq x y z
N MET A 1 4.94 7.63 -63.50
CA MET A 1 3.95 7.89 -62.44
C MET A 1 3.57 6.53 -61.85
N GLN A 2 4.24 6.05 -60.80
CA GLN A 2 3.99 6.36 -59.38
C GLN A 2 2.51 6.29 -59.00
N SER A 3 2.11 5.19 -58.37
CA SER A 3 1.42 5.19 -57.07
C SER A 3 1.10 3.73 -56.69
N GLU A 4 1.98 3.13 -55.88
CA GLU A 4 1.64 1.97 -55.07
C GLU A 4 0.70 2.43 -53.95
N GLY A 5 -0.55 1.96 -53.98
CA GLY A 5 -1.53 2.16 -52.92
C GLY A 5 -1.19 1.26 -51.74
N GLY A 6 -0.56 1.85 -50.73
CA GLY A 6 -0.16 1.19 -49.50
C GLY A 6 -1.33 0.66 -48.69
N ASP A 7 -1.18 -0.60 -48.30
CA ASP A 7 -1.99 -1.38 -47.38
C ASP A 7 -2.02 -0.72 -45.99
N LEU A 8 -3.11 -0.01 -45.67
CA LEU A 8 -3.36 0.58 -44.35
C LEU A 8 -4.28 -0.35 -43.54
N ASN A 9 -3.79 -1.55 -43.23
CA ASN A 9 -4.36 -2.36 -42.17
C ASN A 9 -3.24 -3.12 -41.43
N LYS A 10 -2.40 -2.36 -40.71
CA LYS A 10 -1.57 -2.92 -39.64
C LYS A 10 -2.22 -2.57 -38.31
N GLU A 11 -3.18 -3.43 -37.94
CA GLU A 11 -3.67 -3.59 -36.58
C GLU A 11 -2.46 -3.80 -35.67
N THR A 12 -2.08 -2.77 -34.92
CA THR A 12 -1.08 -2.86 -33.87
C THR A 12 -1.65 -3.72 -32.75
N GLN A 13 -1.37 -5.02 -32.82
CA GLN A 13 -1.39 -5.91 -31.67
C GLN A 13 -0.40 -5.35 -30.64
N HIS A 14 -0.88 -4.54 -29.71
CA HIS A 14 -0.18 -4.23 -28.48
C HIS A 14 -0.97 -4.89 -27.36
N GLY A 15 -0.62 -6.16 -27.12
CA GLY A 15 -0.94 -6.79 -25.85
C GLY A 15 -0.33 -5.97 -24.70
N PRO A 16 -0.89 -6.07 -23.48
CA PRO A 16 -0.42 -5.27 -22.36
C PRO A 16 1.06 -5.55 -22.09
N PRO A 17 1.87 -4.53 -21.76
CA PRO A 17 3.29 -4.69 -21.52
C PRO A 17 3.52 -5.70 -20.38
N ARG A 18 4.30 -6.74 -20.68
CA ARG A 18 4.78 -7.74 -19.72
C ARG A 18 5.83 -7.09 -18.81
N SER A 19 5.44 -6.64 -17.61
CA SER A 19 6.26 -6.65 -16.38
C SER A 19 5.67 -5.80 -15.25
N TRP A 20 4.51 -6.20 -14.72
CA TRP A 20 4.08 -5.83 -13.36
C TRP A 20 3.55 -7.04 -12.58
N THR A 21 4.02 -8.24 -12.92
CA THR A 21 3.93 -9.37 -12.00
C THR A 21 5.07 -9.23 -11.01
N SER A 22 4.92 -8.34 -10.04
CA SER A 22 5.73 -8.42 -8.83
C SER A 22 5.42 -9.78 -8.21
N ALA A 23 6.35 -10.72 -8.33
CA ALA A 23 6.31 -11.92 -7.51
C ALA A 23 6.15 -11.47 -6.04
N PRO A 24 5.40 -12.21 -5.20
CA PRO A 24 5.27 -11.85 -3.79
C PRO A 24 6.68 -11.66 -3.22
N SER A 25 6.95 -10.44 -2.72
CA SER A 25 8.23 -10.12 -2.07
C SER A 25 8.57 -11.22 -1.07
N SER A 26 9.84 -11.60 -1.04
CA SER A 26 10.34 -12.72 -0.23
C SER A 26 10.05 -12.57 1.26
N ARG A 27 9.61 -11.39 1.70
CA ARG A 27 9.25 -11.05 3.08
C ARG A 27 8.13 -11.89 3.68
N TRP A 28 7.28 -12.53 2.86
CA TRP A 28 6.23 -13.46 3.35
C TRP A 28 6.25 -14.81 2.66
N ALA A 29 7.24 -15.06 1.79
CA ALA A 29 7.44 -16.36 1.18
C ALA A 29 7.99 -17.34 2.24
N GLY A 30 7.21 -18.38 2.55
CA GLY A 30 7.66 -19.48 3.42
C GLY A 30 7.06 -19.52 4.82
N THR A 31 5.94 -18.83 5.09
CA THR A 31 5.22 -19.03 6.36
C THR A 31 4.03 -19.95 6.13
N GLU A 32 3.97 -21.08 6.84
CA GLU A 32 2.77 -21.95 7.02
C GLU A 32 1.57 -21.20 7.66
N ALA A 33 1.67 -19.88 7.85
CA ALA A 33 0.68 -19.05 8.51
C ALA A 33 -0.49 -18.72 7.58
N MET A 34 -1.68 -18.68 8.14
CA MET A 34 -2.89 -18.33 7.40
C MET A 34 -2.79 -16.87 6.89
N PRO A 35 -3.32 -16.54 5.69
CA PRO A 35 -3.24 -15.19 5.13
C PRO A 35 -3.68 -14.07 6.10
N VAL A 36 -4.69 -14.35 6.94
CA VAL A 36 -5.17 -13.44 7.99
C VAL A 36 -4.10 -13.15 9.04
N GLU A 37 -3.31 -14.14 9.45
CA GLU A 37 -2.24 -13.96 10.44
C GLU A 37 -1.09 -13.14 9.87
N VAL A 38 -0.75 -13.39 8.60
CA VAL A 38 0.24 -12.60 7.85
C VAL A 38 -0.22 -11.16 7.77
N MET A 39 -1.50 -10.92 7.44
CA MET A 39 -2.05 -9.58 7.31
C MET A 39 -2.12 -8.85 8.66
N ASN A 40 -2.49 -9.55 9.74
CA ASN A 40 -2.44 -8.99 11.09
C ASN A 40 -1.02 -8.56 11.50
N ARG A 41 0.00 -9.30 11.09
CA ARG A 41 1.41 -8.91 11.29
C ARG A 41 1.76 -7.68 10.44
N ALA A 42 1.35 -7.65 9.18
CA ALA A 42 1.55 -6.51 8.30
C ALA A 42 0.92 -5.22 8.85
N HIS A 43 -0.31 -5.28 9.38
CA HIS A 43 -0.95 -4.15 10.06
C HIS A 43 -0.16 -3.66 11.26
N ARG A 44 0.40 -4.56 12.08
CA ARG A 44 1.25 -4.16 13.20
C ARG A 44 2.50 -3.41 12.72
N GLU A 45 3.09 -3.80 11.61
CA GLU A 45 4.23 -3.08 11.03
C GLU A 45 3.82 -1.71 10.45
N LYS A 46 2.68 -1.61 9.74
CA LYS A 46 2.12 -0.31 9.30
C LYS A 46 1.86 0.62 10.49
N LEU A 47 1.31 0.11 11.59
CA LEU A 47 1.04 0.89 12.81
C LEU A 47 2.34 1.37 13.50
N LYS A 48 3.35 0.52 13.64
CA LYS A 48 4.68 0.95 14.15
C LYS A 48 5.30 2.06 13.31
N LEU A 49 5.10 2.01 11.99
CA LEU A 49 5.52 3.09 11.10
C LEU A 49 4.74 4.38 11.41
N CYS A 50 3.41 4.31 11.58
CA CYS A 50 2.59 5.45 11.96
C CYS A 50 3.07 6.09 13.27
N ASP A 51 3.36 5.27 14.29
CA ASP A 51 3.85 5.76 15.60
C ASP A 51 5.23 6.42 15.48
N SER A 52 6.08 5.92 14.57
CA SER A 52 7.38 6.53 14.30
C SER A 52 7.23 7.90 13.64
N LEU A 53 6.32 8.02 12.67
CA LEU A 53 6.01 9.27 11.97
C LEU A 53 5.37 10.31 12.90
N GLU A 54 4.42 9.89 13.72
CA GLU A 54 3.78 10.75 14.74
C GLU A 54 4.81 11.29 15.71
N SER A 55 5.69 10.43 16.24
CA SER A 55 6.73 10.89 17.14
C SER A 55 7.77 11.81 16.48
N ILE A 56 8.03 11.70 15.17
CA ILE A 56 8.82 12.69 14.43
C ILE A 56 8.03 14.01 14.34
N ALA A 57 6.75 13.93 13.96
CA ALA A 57 5.88 15.08 13.78
C ALA A 57 5.65 15.88 15.07
N ASP A 58 5.70 15.23 16.24
CA ASP A 58 5.60 15.85 17.56
C ASP A 58 6.91 16.47 18.05
N ALA A 59 8.05 16.00 17.51
CA ALA A 59 9.37 16.49 17.89
C ALA A 59 9.86 17.66 17.03
N LEU A 60 9.15 18.04 15.97
CA LEU A 60 9.50 19.16 15.10
C LEU A 60 9.60 20.48 15.88
N PRO A 61 10.60 21.35 15.58
CA PRO A 61 11.68 21.16 14.60
C PRO A 61 12.87 20.33 15.10
N ASN A 62 12.90 19.96 16.38
CA ASN A 62 14.05 19.34 17.06
C ASN A 62 14.04 17.80 16.96
N VAL A 63 13.93 17.28 15.74
CA VAL A 63 13.84 15.84 15.48
C VAL A 63 15.21 15.16 15.53
N ASP A 64 15.22 13.85 15.83
CA ASP A 64 16.41 13.01 15.73
C ASP A 64 16.69 12.63 14.25
N PRO A 65 17.82 13.08 13.66
CA PRO A 65 18.14 12.78 12.26
C PRO A 65 18.25 11.27 11.96
N LEU A 66 18.74 10.47 12.92
CA LEU A 66 18.85 9.02 12.72
C LEU A 66 17.47 8.36 12.68
N LYS A 67 16.53 8.86 13.48
CA LYS A 67 15.13 8.43 13.43
C LYS A 67 14.47 8.78 12.10
N CYS A 68 14.73 9.98 11.56
CA CYS A 68 14.26 10.38 10.24
C CYS A 68 14.79 9.45 9.14
N LEU A 69 16.11 9.23 9.07
CA LEU A 69 16.73 8.31 8.10
C LEU A 69 16.19 6.88 8.21
N GLY A 70 16.11 6.38 9.44
CA GLY A 70 15.65 5.02 9.73
C GLY A 70 14.18 4.80 9.38
N THR A 71 13.34 5.82 9.57
CA THR A 71 11.92 5.79 9.21
C THR A 71 11.74 5.90 7.71
N ALA A 72 12.39 6.86 7.06
CA ALA A 72 12.31 7.10 5.62
C ALA A 72 12.64 5.86 4.78
N LYS A 73 13.73 5.16 5.13
CA LYS A 73 14.17 3.94 4.43
C LYS A 73 13.18 2.78 4.53
N LYS A 74 12.23 2.82 5.46
CA LYS A 74 11.23 1.76 5.67
C LYS A 74 9.92 2.00 4.93
N ILE A 75 9.52 3.26 4.73
CA ILE A 75 8.16 3.63 4.30
C ILE A 75 7.77 2.94 2.99
N VAL A 76 8.48 3.28 1.91
CA VAL A 76 8.14 2.83 0.56
C VAL A 76 8.28 1.32 0.42
N PRO A 77 9.38 0.67 0.87
CA PRO A 77 9.47 -0.78 0.81
C PRO A 77 8.37 -1.47 1.59
N LEU A 78 8.04 -1.01 2.80
CA LEU A 78 7.01 -1.63 3.64
C LEU A 78 5.64 -1.56 2.98
N LEU A 79 5.23 -0.39 2.48
CA LEU A 79 3.91 -0.23 1.85
C LEU A 79 3.79 -0.97 0.53
N ARG A 80 4.78 -0.85 -0.36
CA ARG A 80 4.82 -1.62 -1.61
C ARG A 80 4.63 -3.10 -1.34
N ASP A 81 5.38 -3.58 -0.36
CA ASP A 81 5.40 -4.97 0.00
C ASP A 81 4.00 -5.40 0.52
N ILE A 82 3.44 -4.68 1.50
CA ILE A 82 2.14 -5.03 2.08
C ILE A 82 0.99 -4.89 1.07
N HIS A 83 0.98 -3.82 0.26
CA HIS A 83 -0.05 -3.61 -0.78
C HIS A 83 0.02 -4.71 -1.84
N GLY A 84 1.23 -5.16 -2.20
CA GLY A 84 1.39 -6.31 -3.09
C GLY A 84 0.77 -7.59 -2.51
N PHE A 85 0.94 -7.83 -1.20
CA PHE A 85 0.32 -8.99 -0.54
C PHE A 85 -1.21 -8.84 -0.46
N GLU A 86 -1.72 -7.65 -0.13
CA GLU A 86 -3.15 -7.35 -0.11
C GLU A 86 -3.77 -7.64 -1.48
N GLU A 87 -3.17 -7.13 -2.55
CA GLU A 87 -3.72 -7.24 -3.90
C GLU A 87 -3.65 -8.64 -4.51
N THR A 88 -2.62 -9.42 -4.15
CA THR A 88 -2.38 -10.75 -4.72
C THR A 88 -2.95 -11.89 -3.90
N VAL A 89 -3.22 -11.68 -2.60
CA VAL A 89 -3.69 -12.73 -1.69
C VAL A 89 -4.99 -12.34 -0.98
N ILE A 90 -5.02 -11.19 -0.32
CA ILE A 90 -6.14 -10.82 0.56
C ILE A 90 -7.37 -10.39 -0.24
N PHE A 91 -7.23 -9.51 -1.21
CA PHE A 91 -8.35 -9.04 -2.03
C PHE A 91 -8.98 -10.16 -2.85
N PRO A 92 -8.23 -11.07 -3.51
CA PRO A 92 -8.82 -12.24 -4.15
C PRO A 92 -9.61 -13.13 -3.18
N ALA A 93 -9.07 -13.40 -1.99
CA ALA A 93 -9.76 -14.18 -0.97
C ALA A 93 -11.03 -13.48 -0.47
N TYR A 94 -10.98 -12.17 -0.26
CA TYR A 94 -12.12 -11.36 0.13
C TYR A 94 -13.21 -11.35 -0.94
N GLU A 95 -12.84 -11.10 -2.19
CA GLU A 95 -13.74 -11.06 -3.35
C GLU A 95 -14.46 -12.40 -3.54
N ALA A 96 -13.80 -13.53 -3.27
CA ALA A 96 -14.41 -14.87 -3.34
C ALA A 96 -15.56 -15.09 -2.32
N HIS A 97 -15.60 -14.30 -1.24
CA HIS A 97 -16.65 -14.37 -0.21
C HIS A 97 -17.74 -13.31 -0.38
N LEU A 98 -17.71 -12.52 -1.46
CA LEU A 98 -18.73 -11.52 -1.75
C LEU A 98 -19.90 -12.12 -2.54
N THR A 99 -21.11 -11.73 -2.18
CA THR A 99 -22.27 -11.95 -3.06
C THR A 99 -22.17 -11.06 -4.31
N PRO A 100 -22.86 -11.39 -5.42
CA PRO A 100 -22.84 -10.55 -6.63
C PRO A 100 -23.30 -9.10 -6.41
N ALA A 101 -24.23 -8.88 -5.48
CA ALA A 101 -24.69 -7.54 -5.11
C ALA A 101 -23.63 -6.75 -4.33
N GLU A 102 -22.91 -7.41 -3.42
CA GLU A 102 -21.80 -6.82 -2.68
C GLU A 102 -20.60 -6.57 -3.59
N ALA A 103 -20.26 -7.46 -4.51
CA ALA A 103 -19.14 -7.26 -5.44
C ALA A 103 -19.28 -5.98 -6.28
N LYS A 104 -20.53 -5.55 -6.55
CA LYS A 104 -20.83 -4.29 -7.25
C LYS A 104 -20.58 -3.04 -6.38
N LEU A 105 -20.64 -3.15 -5.06
CA LEU A 105 -20.52 -2.05 -4.10
C LEU A 105 -19.16 -2.02 -3.37
N ALA A 106 -18.65 -3.18 -2.99
CA ALA A 106 -17.44 -3.41 -2.21
C ALA A 106 -16.20 -3.53 -3.09
N SER A 107 -16.10 -2.67 -4.11
CA SER A 107 -15.06 -2.78 -5.11
C SER A 107 -13.69 -2.50 -4.51
N THR A 108 -12.91 -3.57 -4.34
CA THR A 108 -11.47 -3.56 -4.06
C THR A 108 -10.69 -2.74 -5.10
N SER A 109 -11.25 -2.43 -6.27
CA SER A 109 -10.69 -1.46 -7.22
C SER A 109 -10.50 -0.08 -6.61
N ARG A 110 -11.39 0.37 -5.72
CA ARG A 110 -11.21 1.65 -5.00
C ARG A 110 -10.00 1.58 -4.07
N LEU A 111 -9.85 0.48 -3.32
CA LEU A 111 -8.69 0.30 -2.43
C LEU A 111 -7.38 0.25 -3.21
N ARG A 112 -7.36 -0.38 -4.38
CA ARG A 112 -6.19 -0.40 -5.28
C ARG A 112 -5.83 0.99 -5.80
N VAL A 113 -6.82 1.85 -6.07
CA VAL A 113 -6.54 3.26 -6.40
C VAL A 113 -5.97 4.00 -5.20
N GLU A 114 -6.55 3.80 -4.01
CA GLU A 114 -6.02 4.38 -2.76
C GLU A 114 -4.57 3.92 -2.50
N HIS A 115 -4.21 2.68 -2.82
CA HIS A 115 -2.84 2.18 -2.70
C HIS A 115 -1.85 2.95 -3.59
N LEU A 116 -2.24 3.34 -4.80
CA LEU A 116 -1.40 4.14 -5.70
C LEU A 116 -1.16 5.53 -5.10
N GLU A 117 -2.21 6.16 -4.58
CA GLU A 117 -2.13 7.45 -3.92
C GLU A 117 -1.26 7.39 -2.65
N ASP A 118 -1.43 6.34 -1.85
CA ASP A 118 -0.61 6.10 -0.65
C ASP A 118 0.86 5.87 -0.99
N GLN A 119 1.18 5.15 -2.07
CA GLN A 119 2.55 4.93 -2.51
C GLN A 119 3.21 6.22 -3.01
N CYS A 120 2.47 7.08 -3.71
CA CYS A 120 2.97 8.39 -4.12
C CYS A 120 3.28 9.26 -2.89
N PHE A 121 2.32 9.38 -1.98
CA PHE A 121 2.48 10.20 -0.77
C PHE A 121 3.60 9.65 0.15
N ALA A 122 3.75 8.33 0.22
CA ALA A 122 4.85 7.69 0.92
C ALA A 122 6.23 8.10 0.36
N GLY A 123 6.33 8.31 -0.96
CA GLY A 123 7.54 8.82 -1.61
C GLY A 123 7.89 10.21 -1.12
N GLU A 124 6.94 11.15 -1.17
CA GLU A 124 7.12 12.53 -0.70
C GLU A 124 7.52 12.60 0.78
N VAL A 125 6.87 11.80 1.62
CA VAL A 125 7.20 11.69 3.05
C VAL A 125 8.61 11.13 3.23
N ALA A 126 8.99 10.08 2.50
CA ALA A 126 10.31 9.48 2.59
C ALA A 126 11.41 10.45 2.14
N GLU A 127 11.21 11.17 1.04
CA GLU A 127 12.14 12.19 0.54
C GLU A 127 12.35 13.30 1.56
N THR A 128 11.26 13.83 2.12
CA THR A 128 11.33 14.88 3.16
C THR A 128 12.10 14.40 4.38
N LEU A 129 11.83 13.18 4.87
CA LEU A 129 12.54 12.63 6.03
C LEU A 129 13.99 12.29 5.72
N LEU A 130 14.33 11.91 4.48
CA LEU A 130 15.72 11.73 4.05
C LEU A 130 16.47 13.06 4.09
N ALA A 131 15.92 14.12 3.52
CA ALA A 131 16.50 15.47 3.52
C ALA A 131 16.79 15.94 4.97
N ILE A 132 15.78 15.88 5.83
CA ILE A 132 15.92 16.24 7.25
C ILE A 132 16.98 15.35 7.95
N GLY A 133 16.95 14.05 7.66
CA GLY A 133 17.92 13.09 8.21
C GLY A 133 19.37 13.34 7.76
N HIS A 134 19.56 13.99 6.60
CA HIS A 134 20.87 14.40 6.10
C HIS A 134 21.32 15.78 6.60
N GLY A 135 20.48 16.48 7.36
CA GLY A 135 20.79 17.76 7.98
C GLY A 135 20.26 18.98 7.23
N ASP A 136 19.39 18.78 6.24
CA ASP A 136 18.74 19.90 5.56
C ASP A 136 17.86 20.68 6.55
N PRO A 137 17.82 22.03 6.44
CA PRO A 137 17.04 22.85 7.34
C PRO A 137 15.54 22.60 7.17
N ILE A 138 14.80 22.59 8.29
CA ILE A 138 13.34 22.52 8.28
C ILE A 138 12.78 23.93 8.18
N GLU A 139 12.51 24.39 6.97
CA GLU A 139 12.03 25.77 6.72
C GLU A 139 10.63 26.04 7.31
N SER A 140 9.73 25.06 7.22
CA SER A 140 8.39 25.13 7.82
C SER A 140 8.06 23.84 8.58
N PRO A 141 8.32 23.81 9.90
CA PRO A 141 7.97 22.69 10.76
C PRO A 141 6.47 22.37 10.73
N GLU A 142 5.60 23.37 10.57
CA GLU A 142 4.15 23.19 10.49
C GLU A 142 3.76 22.42 9.23
N THR A 143 4.36 22.75 8.08
CA THR A 143 4.06 22.09 6.79
C THR A 143 4.51 20.64 6.83
N VAL A 144 5.72 20.36 7.33
CA VAL A 144 6.21 18.99 7.53
C VAL A 144 5.29 18.25 8.50
N GLY A 145 4.91 18.87 9.62
CA GLY A 145 4.00 18.29 10.60
C GLY A 145 2.63 17.95 10.03
N PHE A 146 2.07 18.80 9.15
CA PHE A 146 0.81 18.55 8.46
C PHE A 146 0.91 17.39 7.48
N MET A 147 1.99 17.35 6.68
CA MET A 147 2.27 16.29 5.72
C MET A 147 2.38 14.92 6.41
N LEU A 148 3.15 14.82 7.51
CA LEU A 148 3.31 13.58 8.26
C LEU A 148 1.98 13.10 8.86
N ARG A 149 1.21 14.01 9.49
CA ARG A 149 -0.10 13.72 10.09
C ARG A 149 -1.11 13.24 9.06
N GLY A 150 -1.21 13.93 7.93
CA GLY A 150 -2.09 13.53 6.83
C GLY A 150 -1.81 12.11 6.36
N PHE A 151 -0.53 11.75 6.24
CA PHE A 151 -0.12 10.42 5.80
C PHE A 151 -0.43 9.32 6.82
N PHE A 152 0.02 9.45 8.08
CA PHE A 152 -0.18 8.36 9.05
C PHE A 152 -1.64 8.20 9.47
N GLU A 153 -2.43 9.27 9.50
CA GLU A 153 -3.87 9.17 9.80
C GLU A 153 -4.61 8.44 8.68
N ARG A 154 -4.24 8.68 7.42
CA ARG A 154 -4.78 7.95 6.27
C ARG A 154 -4.47 6.46 6.37
N LEU A 155 -3.22 6.09 6.66
CA LEU A 155 -2.85 4.69 6.84
C LEU A 155 -3.60 4.03 8.01
N ARG A 156 -3.79 4.73 9.13
CA ARG A 156 -4.58 4.22 10.27
C ARG A 156 -6.03 3.94 9.89
N ARG A 157 -6.67 4.84 9.12
CA ARG A 157 -8.04 4.63 8.61
C ARG A 157 -8.13 3.46 7.63
N HIS A 158 -7.13 3.31 6.77
CA HIS A 158 -7.05 2.18 5.84
C HIS A 158 -6.98 0.84 6.61
N ILE A 159 -6.09 0.74 7.61
CA ILE A 159 -5.97 -0.46 8.46
C ILE A 159 -7.26 -0.75 9.22
N ALA A 160 -7.93 0.28 9.74
CA ALA A 160 -9.21 0.12 10.42
C ALA A 160 -10.26 -0.49 9.49
N PHE A 161 -10.40 0.05 8.27
CA PHE A 161 -11.31 -0.48 7.26
C PHE A 161 -11.03 -1.96 6.96
N GLU A 162 -9.77 -2.33 6.75
CA GLU A 162 -9.40 -3.72 6.46
C GLU A 162 -9.74 -4.66 7.62
N ARG A 163 -9.49 -4.24 8.87
CA ARG A 163 -9.80 -5.03 10.07
C ARG A 163 -11.29 -5.20 10.32
N GLU A 164 -12.08 -4.17 10.03
CA GLU A 164 -13.51 -4.14 10.30
C GLU A 164 -14.34 -4.81 9.20
N HIS A 165 -13.85 -4.78 7.95
CA HIS A 165 -14.65 -5.20 6.80
C HIS A 165 -14.01 -6.30 5.95
N VAL A 166 -12.68 -6.29 5.77
CA VAL A 166 -12.01 -7.23 4.85
C VAL A 166 -11.65 -8.53 5.56
N LEU A 167 -10.88 -8.45 6.64
CA LEU A 167 -10.38 -9.62 7.36
C LEU A 167 -11.47 -10.53 7.95
N PRO A 168 -12.58 -10.00 8.52
CA PRO A 168 -13.63 -10.85 9.07
C PRO A 168 -14.26 -11.78 8.03
N ARG A 169 -14.38 -11.33 6.77
CA ARG A 169 -14.99 -12.12 5.69
C ARG A 169 -14.15 -13.31 5.26
N ILE A 170 -12.83 -13.22 5.39
CA ILE A 170 -11.90 -14.30 5.02
C ILE A 170 -11.54 -15.21 6.20
N ALA A 171 -11.69 -14.73 7.44
CA ALA A 171 -11.44 -15.53 8.64
C ALA A 171 -12.59 -16.51 8.94
N THR A 172 -13.81 -16.20 8.51
CA THR A 172 -15.01 -17.02 8.77
C THR A 172 -15.27 -18.11 7.71
N GLY A 173 -14.46 -18.18 6.65
CA GLY A 173 -14.66 -19.10 5.52
C GLY A 173 -14.40 -20.59 5.82
N ASP A 174 -13.94 -20.94 7.03
CA ASP A 174 -13.60 -22.32 7.43
C ASP A 174 -14.64 -22.98 8.37
N VAL A 175 -15.85 -22.42 8.45
CA VAL A 175 -16.99 -23.11 9.07
C VAL A 175 -18.01 -23.41 7.97
N GLY A 176 -17.79 -24.51 7.26
CA GLY A 176 -18.84 -25.12 6.45
C GLY A 176 -20.02 -25.54 7.35
N PRO A 177 -21.27 -25.31 6.94
CA PRO A 177 -22.41 -25.88 7.62
C PRO A 177 -22.59 -27.33 7.14
N ASP A 178 -22.10 -28.29 7.92
CA ASP A 178 -22.79 -29.58 8.00
C ASP A 178 -23.87 -29.44 9.08
N ALA A 179 -25.06 -28.98 8.66
CA ALA A 179 -26.33 -29.12 9.37
C ALA A 179 -27.46 -29.31 8.38
#